data_AF-A0A359DZW7-F1
#
_entry.id   AF-A0A359DZW7-F1
#
_cell.length_a   1.000
_cell.length_b   1.000
_cell.length_c   1.000
_cell.angle_alpha   90.00
_cell.angle_beta   90.00
_cell.angle_gamma   90.00
#
_symmetry.space_group_name_H-M   'P 1'
#
loop_
_entity.id
_entity.type
_entity.pdbx_description
1 polymer ?
#
loop_
_entity_poly.entity_id
_entity_poly.type
_entity_poly.pdbx_seq_one_letter_code
_entity_poly.pdbx_strand_id
1 'polypeptide(L)'
;MKKLIPITLALLLFGADLFAQQFPEKLTMKDIFHEPFIPGTRPSFSHFSPDGKTIYYSASDSATSDTDLYQVGLSGRNKQEAPNDVVRNYELSPDGNHVLYIENGDLVLADKDFENKRVVVASKGFDYSPEWSADGSRFAFIQNGDVWVSGVEQAFMKQITDREEGRAGYGIEGWAGDKLVLSQTDRSDYRTVYFPEYNDTFVDPGRSSRGIPTRVISIAGVDSGDVEIIFTHKGYLNTSVSASGNFLAIDQIDPPMKNRKITVYNVNTL
;
A
#
# COMPACT_ATOMS: atom_id res chain seq x y z
N MET A 1 64.35 -32.45 -46.31
CA MET A 1 63.60 -33.35 -45.39
C MET A 1 63.84 -32.91 -43.96
N LYS A 2 62.81 -32.99 -43.09
CA LYS A 2 62.68 -32.49 -41.69
C LYS A 2 62.14 -31.05 -41.58
N LYS A 3 61.12 -30.71 -40.79
CA LYS A 3 59.90 -31.37 -40.26
C LYS A 3 59.03 -30.19 -39.78
N LEU A 4 57.75 -30.16 -40.11
CA LEU A 4 56.80 -29.14 -39.62
C LEU A 4 56.60 -29.29 -38.11
N ILE A 5 56.59 -28.18 -37.39
CA ILE A 5 56.18 -28.08 -35.97
C ILE A 5 54.76 -27.50 -35.97
N PRO A 6 53.74 -28.20 -35.43
CA PRO A 6 52.41 -27.62 -35.28
C PRO A 6 52.34 -26.81 -33.98
N ILE A 7 51.91 -25.55 -34.11
CA ILE A 7 51.51 -24.69 -32.99
C ILE A 7 50.22 -25.29 -32.42
N THR A 8 50.32 -25.86 -31.21
CA THR A 8 49.14 -26.33 -30.47
C THR A 8 48.80 -25.25 -29.45
N LEU A 9 47.67 -24.59 -29.69
CA LEU A 9 47.04 -23.61 -28.82
C LEU A 9 46.51 -24.34 -27.58
N ALA A 10 47.19 -24.23 -26.44
CA ALA A 10 46.66 -24.69 -25.16
C ALA A 10 45.88 -23.53 -24.53
N LEU A 11 44.55 -23.65 -24.53
CA LEU A 11 43.66 -22.79 -23.75
C LEU A 11 44.09 -22.81 -22.28
N LEU A 12 44.48 -21.65 -21.75
CA LEU A 12 44.48 -21.36 -20.33
C LEU A 12 43.02 -21.41 -19.86
N LEU A 13 42.59 -22.56 -19.36
CA LEU A 13 41.42 -22.69 -18.50
C LEU A 13 41.76 -21.98 -17.19
N PHE A 14 41.54 -20.67 -17.13
CA PHE A 14 41.26 -20.02 -15.87
C PHE A 14 39.95 -20.64 -15.35
N GLY A 15 40.08 -21.61 -14.47
CA GLY A 15 38.97 -22.06 -13.64
C GLY A 15 38.50 -20.87 -12.83
N ALA A 16 37.46 -20.20 -13.31
CA ALA A 16 36.62 -19.44 -12.42
C ALA A 16 35.97 -20.47 -11.51
N ASP A 17 36.49 -20.63 -10.30
CA ASP A 17 35.75 -21.27 -9.22
C ASP A 17 34.48 -20.44 -9.05
N LEU A 18 33.40 -20.89 -9.70
CA LEU A 18 32.06 -20.50 -9.34
C LEU A 18 31.89 -20.98 -7.90
N PHE A 19 32.07 -20.07 -6.94
CA PHE A 19 31.64 -20.29 -5.56
C PHE A 19 30.12 -20.43 -5.58
N ALA A 20 29.64 -21.65 -5.87
CA ALA A 20 28.31 -22.05 -5.51
C ALA A 20 28.21 -21.93 -3.99
N GLN A 21 27.19 -21.21 -3.50
CA GLN A 21 26.92 -21.07 -2.09
C GLN A 21 26.71 -22.48 -1.50
N GLN A 22 27.70 -22.98 -0.75
CA GLN A 22 27.66 -24.31 -0.14
C GLN A 22 26.69 -24.27 1.03
N PHE A 23 25.43 -24.63 0.78
CA PHE A 23 24.51 -24.91 1.86
C PHE A 23 24.81 -26.31 2.42
N PRO A 24 24.82 -26.49 3.75
CA PRO A 24 25.03 -27.80 4.34
C PRO A 24 23.91 -28.76 3.89
N GLU A 25 24.25 -30.00 3.55
CA GLU A 25 23.29 -31.04 3.14
C GLU A 25 22.22 -31.34 4.23
N LYS A 26 22.49 -30.93 5.47
CA LYS A 26 21.58 -31.09 6.61
C LYS A 26 21.59 -29.84 7.48
N LEU A 27 20.47 -29.11 7.50
CA LEU A 27 20.22 -27.99 8.40
C LEU A 27 19.93 -28.50 9.81
N THR A 28 20.65 -28.00 10.83
CA THR A 28 20.31 -28.22 12.24
C THR A 28 19.44 -27.09 12.77
N MET A 29 18.74 -27.31 13.89
CA MET A 29 18.03 -26.21 14.58
C MET A 29 18.97 -25.06 14.92
N LYS A 30 20.20 -25.36 15.33
CA LYS A 30 21.20 -24.33 15.58
C LYS A 30 21.47 -23.52 14.30
N ASP A 31 21.64 -24.17 13.15
CA ASP A 31 21.91 -23.48 11.88
C ASP A 31 20.71 -22.65 11.40
N ILE A 32 19.48 -23.06 11.74
CA ILE A 32 18.25 -22.32 11.42
C ILE A 32 18.12 -21.04 12.26
N PHE A 33 18.61 -21.07 13.50
CA PHE A 33 18.46 -19.97 14.48
C PHE A 33 19.75 -19.17 14.76
N HIS A 34 20.86 -19.46 14.07
CA HIS A 34 22.13 -18.75 14.24
C HIS A 34 22.32 -17.67 13.17
N GLU A 35 22.95 -16.56 13.55
CA GLU A 35 23.31 -15.49 12.60
C GLU A 35 24.46 -15.91 11.68
N PRO A 36 24.44 -15.52 10.39
CA PRO A 36 23.35 -14.82 9.71
C PRO A 36 22.16 -15.77 9.46
N PHE A 37 20.95 -15.33 9.81
CA PHE A 37 19.76 -16.15 9.57
C PHE A 37 19.60 -16.34 8.07
N ILE A 38 19.59 -17.60 7.64
CA ILE A 38 19.52 -18.02 6.23
C ILE A 38 18.38 -17.35 5.42
N PRO A 39 17.22 -16.97 6.01
CA PRO A 39 16.18 -16.26 5.26
C PRO A 39 16.44 -14.77 5.01
N GLY A 40 17.24 -14.07 5.85
CA GLY A 40 17.32 -12.61 5.89
C GLY A 40 15.94 -11.92 5.93
N THR A 41 15.90 -10.60 5.75
CA THR A 41 14.65 -9.90 5.44
C THR A 41 14.56 -9.70 3.93
N ARG A 42 13.55 -10.33 3.30
CA ARG A 42 13.36 -10.22 1.85
C ARG A 42 13.10 -8.75 1.47
N PRO A 43 13.68 -8.28 0.35
CA PRO A 43 13.34 -6.98 -0.21
C PRO A 43 11.82 -6.84 -0.36
N SER A 44 11.27 -5.73 0.12
CA SER A 44 9.86 -5.39 0.00
C SER A 44 9.71 -4.07 -0.73
N PHE A 45 8.82 -4.03 -1.72
CA PHE A 45 8.53 -2.81 -2.47
C PHE A 45 7.97 -1.75 -1.52
N SER A 46 8.49 -0.53 -1.61
CA SER A 46 7.96 0.62 -0.89
C SER A 46 7.11 1.47 -1.84
N HIS A 47 7.74 2.15 -2.80
CA HIS A 47 7.06 3.03 -3.76
C HIS A 47 7.98 3.37 -4.95
N PHE A 48 7.43 3.98 -6.00
CA PHE A 48 8.23 4.59 -7.08
C PHE A 48 8.61 6.03 -6.69
N SER A 49 9.63 6.61 -7.33
CA SER A 49 9.81 8.06 -7.33
C SER A 49 8.66 8.75 -8.07
N PRO A 50 8.35 10.02 -7.78
CA PRO A 50 7.28 10.77 -8.47
C PRO A 50 7.44 10.82 -9.99
N ASP A 51 8.69 10.79 -10.49
CA ASP A 51 9.01 10.75 -11.91
C ASP A 51 8.99 9.34 -12.54
N GLY A 52 8.70 8.32 -11.74
CA GLY A 52 8.59 6.92 -12.15
C GLY A 52 9.92 6.24 -12.52
N LYS A 53 11.07 6.88 -12.32
CA LYS A 53 12.37 6.34 -12.79
C LYS A 53 13.12 5.50 -11.75
N THR A 54 12.72 5.61 -10.48
CA THR A 54 13.36 4.96 -9.35
C THR A 54 12.37 4.12 -8.58
N ILE A 55 12.79 2.94 -8.14
CA ILE A 55 12.04 2.07 -7.23
C ILE A 55 12.72 2.16 -5.86
N TYR A 56 11.94 2.49 -4.84
CA TYR A 56 12.33 2.39 -3.44
C TYR A 56 11.84 1.06 -2.86
N TYR A 57 12.71 0.38 -2.13
CA TYR A 57 12.39 -0.89 -1.48
C TYR A 57 13.18 -1.04 -0.18
N SER A 58 12.54 -1.63 0.82
CA SER A 58 13.17 -1.92 2.10
C SER A 58 13.87 -3.26 2.05
N ALA A 59 15.11 -3.34 2.51
CA ALA A 59 15.86 -4.59 2.61
C ALA A 59 16.79 -4.57 3.83
N SER A 60 17.13 -5.76 4.34
CA SER A 60 18.15 -5.93 5.38
C SER A 60 19.00 -7.14 5.03
N ASP A 61 20.31 -7.03 5.18
CA ASP A 61 21.22 -8.18 5.16
C ASP A 61 21.32 -8.85 6.54
N SER A 62 20.78 -8.20 7.58
CA SER A 62 20.68 -8.72 8.94
C SER A 62 19.38 -9.49 9.15
N ALA A 63 19.35 -10.28 10.22
CA ALA A 63 18.19 -11.04 10.65
C ALA A 63 17.26 -10.26 11.58
N THR A 64 17.59 -9.00 11.88
CA THR A 64 16.73 -8.15 12.69
C THR A 64 15.58 -7.61 11.83
N SER A 65 14.55 -7.07 12.50
CA SER A 65 13.46 -6.39 11.83
C SER A 65 13.85 -5.04 11.22
N ASP A 66 15.08 -4.58 11.46
CA ASP A 66 15.54 -3.29 10.99
C ASP A 66 15.91 -3.39 9.51
N THR A 67 15.15 -2.67 8.69
CA THR A 67 15.37 -2.60 7.23
C THR A 67 15.79 -1.21 6.84
N ASP A 68 16.81 -1.11 6.01
CA ASP A 68 17.19 0.14 5.37
C ASP A 68 16.41 0.32 4.07
N LEU A 69 16.19 1.58 3.68
CA LEU A 69 15.58 1.90 2.41
C LEU A 69 16.66 1.97 1.34
N TYR A 70 16.47 1.19 0.28
CA TYR A 70 17.32 1.21 -0.91
C TYR A 70 16.55 1.77 -2.10
N GLN A 71 17.31 2.26 -3.08
CA GLN A 71 16.79 2.71 -4.36
C GLN A 71 17.49 2.02 -5.52
N VAL A 72 16.77 1.85 -6.62
CA VAL A 72 17.30 1.29 -7.86
C VAL A 72 16.58 1.91 -9.05
N GLY A 73 17.31 2.18 -10.14
CA GLY A 73 16.69 2.63 -11.39
C GLY A 73 15.93 1.50 -12.09
N LEU A 74 15.00 1.83 -12.99
CA LEU A 74 14.16 0.83 -13.70
C LEU A 74 14.95 -0.26 -14.46
N SER A 75 16.20 -0.01 -14.84
CA SER A 75 17.08 -1.00 -15.48
C SER A 75 17.67 -2.03 -14.51
N GLY A 76 17.40 -1.92 -13.20
CA GLY A 76 17.99 -2.73 -12.14
C GLY A 76 19.43 -2.35 -11.78
N ARG A 77 19.99 -1.31 -12.42
CA ARG A 77 21.36 -0.82 -12.16
C ARG A 77 21.37 0.29 -11.11
N ASN A 78 22.56 0.58 -10.60
CA ASN A 78 22.83 1.65 -9.63
C ASN A 78 22.04 1.49 -8.32
N LYS A 79 22.00 0.26 -7.79
CA LYS A 79 21.48 0.01 -6.45
C LYS A 79 22.34 0.77 -5.42
N GLN A 80 21.69 1.57 -4.59
CA GLN A 80 22.33 2.28 -3.49
C GLN A 80 21.31 2.54 -2.37
N GLU A 81 21.79 2.94 -1.21
CA GLU A 81 20.94 3.39 -0.11
C GLU A 81 20.13 4.62 -0.56
N ALA A 82 18.89 4.71 -0.10
CA ALA A 82 18.01 5.82 -0.40
C ALA A 82 18.32 7.00 0.56
N PRO A 83 18.18 8.26 0.09
CA PRO A 83 18.30 9.42 0.99
C PRO A 83 17.29 9.36 2.14
N ASN A 84 17.65 9.82 3.33
CA ASN A 84 16.77 9.74 4.52
C ASN A 84 15.45 10.51 4.37
N ASP A 85 15.39 11.49 3.47
CA ASP A 85 14.26 12.38 3.25
C ASP A 85 13.28 11.91 2.17
N VAL A 86 13.53 10.76 1.51
CA VAL A 86 12.61 10.20 0.51
C VAL A 86 11.43 9.43 1.10
N VAL A 87 11.43 9.17 2.42
CA VAL A 87 10.33 8.45 3.07
C VAL A 87 9.13 9.38 3.26
N ARG A 88 8.33 9.53 2.20
CA ARG A 88 7.02 10.17 2.25
C ARG A 88 6.00 9.21 1.64
N ASN A 89 4.96 8.88 2.38
CA ASN A 89 3.77 8.29 1.78
C ASN A 89 3.01 9.43 1.12
N TYR A 90 3.12 9.51 -0.20
CA TYR A 90 2.50 10.54 -1.01
C TYR A 90 1.58 9.94 -2.07
N GLU A 91 0.62 10.73 -2.50
CA GLU A 91 -0.26 10.45 -3.63
C GLU A 91 0.09 11.40 -4.78
N LEU A 92 0.51 10.86 -5.92
CA LEU A 92 0.89 11.64 -7.11
C LEU A 92 -0.36 12.11 -7.86
N SER A 93 -0.38 13.38 -8.28
CA SER A 93 -1.45 13.91 -9.11
C SER A 93 -1.53 13.20 -10.47
N PRO A 94 -2.70 13.15 -11.13
CA PRO A 94 -2.86 12.49 -12.42
C PRO A 94 -1.95 13.03 -13.53
N ASP A 95 -1.61 14.32 -13.45
CA ASP A 95 -0.68 14.98 -14.39
C ASP A 95 0.81 14.77 -14.03
N GLY A 96 1.09 14.15 -12.89
CA GLY A 96 2.45 13.86 -12.40
C GLY A 96 3.24 15.07 -11.92
N ASN A 97 2.62 16.23 -11.75
CA ASN A 97 3.31 17.47 -11.38
C ASN A 97 3.26 17.79 -9.89
N HIS A 98 2.30 17.23 -9.15
CA HIS A 98 2.06 17.54 -7.75
C HIS A 98 1.94 16.27 -6.91
N VAL A 99 2.16 16.42 -5.60
CA VAL A 99 2.01 15.35 -4.62
C VAL A 99 1.18 15.82 -3.43
N LEU A 100 0.31 14.95 -2.92
CA LEU A 100 -0.35 15.10 -1.63
C LEU A 100 0.33 14.19 -0.62
N TYR A 101 0.69 14.70 0.55
CA TYR A 101 1.28 13.90 1.62
C TYR A 101 1.01 14.52 2.99
N ILE A 102 1.23 13.72 4.04
CA ILE A 102 1.03 14.16 5.42
C ILE A 102 2.35 14.67 5.99
N GLU A 103 2.36 15.90 6.50
CA GLU A 103 3.51 16.50 7.17
C GLU A 103 3.07 17.14 8.49
N ASN A 104 3.68 16.75 9.61
CA ASN A 104 3.33 17.25 10.94
C ASN A 104 1.84 17.10 11.32
N GLY A 105 1.16 16.12 10.71
CA GLY A 105 -0.27 15.89 10.89
C GLY A 105 -1.16 16.68 9.94
N ASP A 106 -0.63 17.61 9.14
CA ASP A 106 -1.41 18.35 8.14
C ASP A 106 -1.33 17.69 6.77
N LEU A 107 -2.37 17.87 5.94
CA LEU A 107 -2.33 17.48 4.53
C LEU A 107 -1.68 18.59 3.72
N VAL A 108 -0.58 18.25 3.04
CA VAL A 108 0.27 19.16 2.30
C VAL A 108 0.23 18.82 0.83
N LEU A 109 0.10 19.86 0.00
CA LEU A 109 0.29 19.81 -1.44
C LEU A 109 1.67 20.40 -1.77
N ALA A 110 2.43 19.73 -2.61
CA ALA A 110 3.72 20.20 -3.10
C ALA A 110 3.90 19.87 -4.58
N ASP A 111 4.93 20.44 -5.20
CA ASP A 111 5.40 19.99 -6.50
C ASP A 111 5.97 18.56 -6.37
N LYS A 112 6.11 17.85 -7.49
CA LYS A 112 6.59 16.45 -7.50
C LYS A 112 8.00 16.23 -6.95
N ASP A 113 8.79 17.29 -6.82
CA ASP A 113 10.10 17.29 -6.16
C ASP A 113 10.02 17.65 -4.66
N PHE A 114 8.80 17.76 -4.12
CA PHE A 114 8.46 18.17 -2.76
C PHE A 114 8.78 19.62 -2.40
N GLU A 115 9.09 20.44 -3.40
CA GLU A 115 9.26 21.89 -3.24
C GLU A 115 7.92 22.63 -3.32
N ASN A 116 7.95 23.95 -3.07
CA ASN A 116 6.78 24.84 -3.16
C ASN A 116 5.55 24.38 -2.35
N LYS A 117 5.80 23.67 -1.25
CA LYS A 117 4.75 23.06 -0.44
C LYS A 117 3.83 24.08 0.23
N ARG A 118 2.54 23.74 0.32
CA ARG A 118 1.52 24.48 1.08
C ARG A 118 0.57 23.53 1.79
N VAL A 119 0.14 23.92 2.99
CA VAL A 119 -0.92 23.21 3.73
C VAL A 119 -2.24 23.43 3.02
N VAL A 120 -2.92 22.34 2.64
CA VAL A 120 -4.26 22.38 2.02
C VAL A 120 -5.36 21.98 2.99
N VAL A 121 -5.03 21.20 4.02
CA VAL A 121 -5.93 20.93 5.15
C VAL A 121 -5.12 21.00 6.44
N ALA A 122 -5.45 22.00 7.26
CA ALA A 122 -4.85 22.20 8.58
C ALA A 122 -5.69 21.48 9.64
N SER A 123 -5.20 20.36 10.15
CA SER A 123 -5.84 19.64 11.25
C SER A 123 -4.86 18.59 11.77
N LYS A 124 -4.87 18.31 13.07
CA LYS A 124 -4.02 17.27 13.70
C LYS A 124 -4.52 15.83 13.41
N GLY A 125 -5.10 15.61 12.24
CA GLY A 125 -5.62 14.31 11.82
C GLY A 125 -4.52 13.48 11.19
N PHE A 126 -4.41 12.20 11.55
CA PHE A 126 -3.38 11.31 11.01
C PHE A 126 -3.86 10.41 9.88
N ASP A 127 -5.18 10.38 9.62
CA ASP A 127 -5.83 9.35 8.79
C ASP A 127 -6.42 9.93 7.50
N TYR A 128 -5.71 10.85 6.81
CA TYR A 128 -6.27 11.52 5.63
C TYR A 128 -6.49 10.63 4.41
N SER A 129 -5.63 9.62 4.17
CA SER A 129 -5.72 8.74 2.98
C SER A 129 -6.21 9.47 1.71
N PRO A 130 -5.49 10.53 1.26
CA PRO A 130 -5.97 11.40 0.20
C PRO A 130 -6.01 10.68 -1.15
N GLU A 131 -6.98 11.03 -2.00
CA GLU A 131 -7.09 10.52 -3.36
C GLU A 131 -7.46 11.64 -4.34
N TRP A 132 -6.74 11.74 -5.45
CA TRP A 132 -6.99 12.76 -6.48
C TRP A 132 -8.20 12.41 -7.35
N SER A 133 -8.98 13.43 -7.71
CA SER A 133 -9.90 13.31 -8.84
C SER A 133 -9.12 13.11 -10.13
N ALA A 134 -9.69 12.40 -11.10
CA ALA A 134 -9.01 12.05 -12.35
C ALA A 134 -8.53 13.27 -13.17
N ASP A 135 -9.20 14.41 -13.03
CA ASP A 135 -8.84 15.68 -13.66
C ASP A 135 -7.80 16.50 -12.86
N GLY A 136 -7.42 16.05 -11.66
CA GLY A 136 -6.49 16.73 -10.77
C GLY A 136 -7.01 18.03 -10.15
N SER A 137 -8.29 18.38 -10.33
CA SER A 137 -8.84 19.65 -9.82
C SER A 137 -9.27 19.59 -8.36
N ARG A 138 -9.53 18.37 -7.86
CA ARG A 138 -10.01 18.07 -6.51
C ARG A 138 -9.24 16.91 -5.90
N PHE A 139 -9.36 16.78 -4.58
CA PHE A 139 -8.97 15.59 -3.86
C PHE A 139 -10.01 15.26 -2.79
N ALA A 140 -10.17 13.97 -2.53
CA ALA A 140 -10.96 13.44 -1.44
C ALA A 140 -10.02 12.99 -0.32
N PHE A 141 -10.48 13.02 0.92
CA PHE A 141 -9.72 12.55 2.06
C PHE A 141 -10.66 12.15 3.19
N ILE A 142 -10.13 11.39 4.15
CA ILE A 142 -10.85 10.92 5.33
C ILE A 142 -10.47 11.80 6.52
N GLN A 143 -11.46 12.26 7.28
CA GLN A 143 -11.22 12.94 8.55
C GLN A 143 -12.23 12.43 9.56
N ASN A 144 -11.73 11.91 10.69
CA ASN A 144 -12.56 11.31 11.75
C ASN A 144 -13.51 10.20 11.23
N GLY A 145 -13.11 9.48 10.18
CA GLY A 145 -13.89 8.39 9.57
C GLY A 145 -14.96 8.84 8.59
N ASP A 146 -15.07 10.13 8.30
CA ASP A 146 -15.94 10.68 7.26
C ASP A 146 -15.13 11.16 6.06
N VAL A 147 -15.76 11.17 4.89
CA VAL A 147 -15.15 11.58 3.63
C VAL A 147 -15.41 13.05 3.38
N TRP A 148 -14.35 13.76 3.01
CA TRP A 148 -14.33 15.17 2.66
C TRP A 148 -13.75 15.35 1.28
N VAL A 149 -14.16 16.40 0.58
CA VAL A 149 -13.61 16.81 -0.71
C VAL A 149 -13.18 18.26 -0.63
N SER A 150 -12.04 18.55 -1.24
CA SER A 150 -11.46 19.88 -1.36
C SER A 150 -10.95 20.13 -2.77
N GLY A 151 -10.85 21.41 -3.12
CA GLY A 151 -10.29 21.88 -4.37
C GLY A 151 -8.79 22.16 -4.24
N VAL A 152 -8.07 21.97 -5.33
CA VAL A 152 -6.61 22.12 -5.36
C VAL A 152 -6.27 23.61 -5.53
N GLU A 153 -6.64 24.21 -6.66
CA GLU A 153 -6.39 25.63 -6.95
C GLU A 153 -7.33 26.56 -6.20
N GLN A 154 -8.63 26.25 -6.22
CA GLN A 154 -9.65 27.00 -5.49
C GLN A 154 -10.03 26.23 -4.24
N ALA A 155 -9.58 26.73 -3.09
CA ALA A 155 -9.85 26.10 -1.81
C ALA A 155 -11.36 26.12 -1.52
N PHE A 156 -11.93 24.94 -1.31
CA PHE A 156 -13.23 24.74 -0.71
C PHE A 156 -13.17 23.51 0.19
N MET A 157 -14.12 23.37 1.09
CA MET A 157 -14.24 22.19 1.94
C MET A 157 -15.68 21.72 1.92
N LYS A 158 -15.89 20.46 1.52
CA LYS A 158 -17.21 19.83 1.51
C LYS A 158 -17.16 18.48 2.21
N GLN A 159 -17.99 18.31 3.23
CA GLN A 159 -18.23 17.01 3.84
C GLN A 159 -19.17 16.20 2.92
N ILE A 160 -18.77 14.98 2.56
CA ILE A 160 -19.53 14.08 1.69
C ILE A 160 -20.34 13.07 2.53
N THR A 161 -19.78 12.60 3.63
CA THR A 161 -20.46 11.67 4.54
C THR A 161 -20.59 12.25 5.93
N ASP A 162 -21.69 11.91 6.61
CA ASP A 162 -21.91 12.23 8.02
C ASP A 162 -22.35 10.95 8.73
N ARG A 163 -21.37 10.15 9.17
CA ARG A 163 -21.64 8.87 9.82
C ARG A 163 -22.16 9.08 11.25
N GLU A 164 -23.08 8.22 11.67
CA GLU A 164 -23.45 8.15 13.09
C GLU A 164 -22.23 7.73 13.94
N GLU A 165 -22.14 8.28 15.15
CA GLU A 165 -21.11 7.90 16.10
C GLU A 165 -21.17 6.39 16.41
N GLY A 166 -20.01 5.74 16.49
CA GLY A 166 -19.89 4.29 16.68
C GLY A 166 -20.11 3.43 15.43
N ARG A 167 -20.54 4.00 14.29
CA ARG A 167 -20.52 3.29 13.00
C ARG A 167 -19.10 3.18 12.45
N ALA A 168 -18.88 2.18 11.61
CA ALA A 168 -17.63 2.01 10.90
C ALA A 168 -17.30 3.26 10.07
N GLY A 169 -16.06 3.75 10.14
CA GLY A 169 -15.58 4.83 9.28
C GLY A 169 -15.57 4.40 7.81
N TYR A 170 -15.68 5.39 6.94
CA TYR A 170 -15.53 5.22 5.50
C TYR A 170 -14.06 5.08 5.09
N GLY A 171 -13.82 4.25 4.09
CA GLY A 171 -12.64 4.24 3.25
C GLY A 171 -12.98 4.79 1.87
N ILE A 172 -11.99 5.30 1.15
CA ILE A 172 -12.12 5.71 -0.25
C ILE A 172 -11.47 4.62 -1.10
N GLU A 173 -12.23 4.05 -2.04
CA GLU A 173 -11.78 2.98 -2.94
C GLU A 173 -11.43 3.49 -4.34
N GLY A 174 -11.84 4.72 -4.67
CA GLY A 174 -11.59 5.29 -5.97
C GLY A 174 -12.51 6.44 -6.35
N TRP A 175 -12.02 7.38 -7.17
CA TRP A 175 -12.86 8.29 -7.96
C TRP A 175 -13.48 7.59 -9.17
N ALA A 176 -14.79 7.77 -9.34
CA ALA A 176 -15.57 7.27 -10.47
C ALA A 176 -16.29 8.44 -11.17
N GLY A 177 -15.55 9.20 -11.96
CA GLY A 177 -16.04 10.43 -12.58
C GLY A 177 -16.22 11.54 -11.54
N ASP A 178 -17.45 12.01 -11.37
CA ASP A 178 -17.86 12.97 -10.32
C ASP A 178 -18.39 12.29 -9.05
N LYS A 179 -18.31 10.96 -8.97
CA LYS A 179 -18.69 10.17 -7.81
C LYS A 179 -17.46 9.59 -7.11
N LEU A 180 -17.62 9.25 -5.83
CA LEU A 180 -16.64 8.49 -5.04
C LEU A 180 -17.18 7.08 -4.77
N VAL A 181 -16.33 6.07 -4.93
CA VAL A 181 -16.61 4.72 -4.44
C VAL A 181 -16.07 4.63 -3.03
N LEU A 182 -16.95 4.35 -2.08
CA LEU A 182 -16.64 4.32 -0.66
C LEU A 182 -16.80 2.90 -0.11
N SER A 183 -16.01 2.55 0.90
CA SER A 183 -16.16 1.29 1.62
C SER A 183 -16.35 1.48 3.12
N GLN A 184 -17.05 0.55 3.74
CA GLN A 184 -17.11 0.41 5.19
C GLN A 184 -16.89 -1.05 5.56
N THR A 185 -16.27 -1.25 6.73
CA THR A 185 -16.05 -2.60 7.29
C THR A 185 -16.71 -2.68 8.64
N ASP A 186 -17.90 -3.26 8.68
CA ASP A 186 -18.63 -3.51 9.91
C ASP A 186 -18.12 -4.80 10.58
N ARG A 187 -17.72 -4.65 11.85
CA ARG A 187 -17.23 -5.72 12.74
C ARG A 187 -18.08 -5.84 14.00
N SER A 188 -19.27 -5.25 14.01
CA SER A 188 -20.18 -5.22 15.17
C SER A 188 -20.62 -6.61 15.64
N ASP A 189 -20.58 -7.60 14.76
CA ASP A 189 -20.94 -8.99 15.04
C ASP A 189 -19.75 -9.87 15.47
N TYR A 190 -18.57 -9.28 15.65
CA TYR A 190 -17.39 -10.02 16.08
C TYR A 190 -17.57 -10.52 17.51
N ARG A 191 -17.15 -11.77 17.76
CA ARG A 191 -17.07 -12.29 19.13
C ARG A 191 -15.76 -11.87 19.76
N THR A 192 -15.81 -11.43 21.01
CA THR A 192 -14.62 -11.22 21.83
C THR A 192 -14.30 -12.48 22.63
N VAL A 193 -13.07 -12.96 22.51
CA VAL A 193 -12.53 -14.05 23.32
C VAL A 193 -11.51 -13.45 24.28
N TYR A 194 -11.66 -13.77 25.56
CA TYR A 194 -10.72 -13.38 26.61
C TYR A 194 -9.75 -14.51 26.92
N PHE A 195 -8.52 -14.17 27.24
CA PHE A 195 -7.48 -15.13 27.62
C PHE A 195 -6.53 -14.48 28.64
N PRO A 196 -5.94 -15.26 29.56
CA PRO A 196 -4.99 -14.73 30.52
C PRO A 196 -3.66 -14.38 29.84
N GLU A 197 -3.16 -13.18 30.09
CA GLU A 197 -1.80 -12.75 29.78
C GLU A 197 -1.01 -12.75 31.09
N TYR A 198 -0.04 -13.66 31.20
CA TYR A 198 0.76 -13.83 32.41
C TYR A 198 1.96 -12.91 32.36
N ASN A 199 2.00 -11.94 33.27
CA ASN A 199 3.19 -11.18 33.61
C ASN A 199 3.87 -11.82 34.83
N ASP A 200 5.10 -11.44 35.13
CA ASP A 200 5.91 -12.05 36.21
C ASP A 200 5.24 -12.01 37.60
N THR A 201 4.29 -11.09 37.84
CA THR A 201 3.69 -10.86 39.17
C THR A 201 2.16 -10.84 39.20
N PHE A 202 1.49 -10.76 38.05
CA PHE A 202 0.02 -10.73 37.96
C PHE A 202 -0.46 -11.24 36.59
N VAL A 203 -1.77 -11.46 36.47
CA VAL A 203 -2.43 -11.91 35.25
C VAL A 203 -3.35 -10.81 34.75
N ASP A 204 -3.12 -10.35 33.52
CA ASP A 204 -4.00 -9.41 32.82
C ASP A 204 -5.00 -10.16 31.94
N PRO A 205 -6.26 -9.70 31.85
CA PRO A 205 -7.23 -10.24 30.90
C PRO A 205 -6.94 -9.71 29.50
N GLY A 206 -6.15 -10.45 28.73
CA GLY A 206 -6.03 -10.29 27.29
C GLY A 206 -7.35 -10.51 26.57
N ARG A 207 -7.52 -9.88 25.41
CA ARG A 207 -8.72 -10.02 24.57
C ARG A 207 -8.40 -9.99 23.09
N SER A 208 -9.13 -10.79 22.32
CA SER A 208 -9.10 -10.78 20.86
C SER A 208 -10.52 -10.79 20.31
N SER A 209 -10.84 -9.84 19.44
CA SER A 209 -12.09 -9.81 18.69
C SER A 209 -11.90 -10.55 17.37
N ARG A 210 -12.74 -11.55 17.11
CA ARG A 210 -12.68 -12.39 15.93
C ARG A 210 -14.05 -12.53 15.28
N GLY A 211 -14.07 -12.56 13.96
CA GLY A 211 -15.29 -12.67 13.17
C GLY A 211 -14.98 -12.51 11.69
N ILE A 212 -16.03 -12.47 10.88
CA ILE A 212 -15.95 -12.24 9.44
C ILE A 212 -16.77 -10.98 9.18
N PRO A 213 -16.15 -9.92 8.65
CA PRO A 213 -16.78 -8.61 8.60
C PRO A 213 -17.88 -8.59 7.55
N THR A 214 -18.80 -7.66 7.74
CA THR A 214 -19.70 -7.22 6.67
C THR A 214 -19.04 -6.04 5.97
N ARG A 215 -18.76 -6.20 4.68
CA ARG A 215 -18.20 -5.17 3.81
C ARG A 215 -19.33 -4.50 3.04
N VAL A 216 -19.36 -3.18 3.09
CA VAL A 216 -20.36 -2.35 2.41
C VAL A 216 -19.62 -1.48 1.41
N ILE A 217 -20.10 -1.45 0.17
CA ILE A 217 -19.64 -0.51 -0.85
C ILE A 217 -20.78 0.44 -1.16
N SER A 218 -20.47 1.73 -1.15
CA SER A 218 -21.39 2.80 -1.46
C SER A 218 -20.83 3.68 -2.57
N ILE A 219 -21.70 4.38 -3.27
CA ILE A 219 -21.35 5.43 -4.22
C ILE A 219 -21.85 6.75 -3.66
N ALA A 220 -20.96 7.74 -3.61
CA ALA A 220 -21.29 9.08 -3.16
C ALA A 220 -21.17 10.08 -4.31
N GLY A 221 -22.24 10.82 -4.61
CA GLY A 221 -22.19 11.92 -5.57
C GLY A 221 -21.47 13.11 -4.94
N VAL A 222 -20.36 13.58 -5.53
CA VAL A 222 -19.57 14.65 -4.92
C VAL A 222 -20.34 15.97 -4.87
N ASP A 223 -21.15 16.25 -5.89
CA ASP A 223 -21.92 17.50 -5.97
C ASP A 223 -23.27 17.42 -5.26
N SER A 224 -23.96 16.28 -5.32
CA SER A 224 -25.24 16.10 -4.62
C SER A 224 -25.08 15.82 -3.13
N GLY A 225 -24.01 15.14 -2.72
CA GLY A 225 -23.81 14.64 -1.36
C GLY A 225 -24.63 13.39 -1.03
N ASP A 226 -25.35 12.83 -2.01
CA ASP A 226 -26.11 11.61 -1.81
C ASP A 226 -25.17 10.41 -1.75
N VAL A 227 -25.41 9.51 -0.80
CA VAL A 227 -24.65 8.27 -0.60
C VAL A 227 -25.58 7.08 -0.73
N GLU A 228 -25.34 6.23 -1.71
CA GLU A 228 -26.14 5.03 -1.98
C GLU A 228 -25.32 3.76 -1.77
N ILE A 229 -25.85 2.82 -0.99
CA ILE A 229 -25.25 1.49 -0.82
C ILE A 229 -25.57 0.65 -2.05
N ILE A 230 -24.54 0.28 -2.81
CA ILE A 230 -24.69 -0.53 -4.03
C ILE A 230 -24.41 -2.01 -3.78
N PHE A 231 -23.69 -2.34 -2.70
CA PHE A 231 -23.24 -3.70 -2.46
C PHE A 231 -22.98 -3.95 -0.97
N THR A 232 -23.45 -5.09 -0.47
CA THR A 232 -23.20 -5.55 0.90
C THR A 232 -22.87 -7.03 0.86
N HIS A 233 -21.75 -7.41 1.48
CA HIS A 233 -21.28 -8.79 1.50
C HIS A 233 -20.65 -9.15 2.84
N LYS A 234 -20.98 -10.33 3.36
CA LYS A 234 -20.29 -10.89 4.52
C LYS A 234 -19.17 -11.79 4.03
N GLY A 235 -17.93 -11.40 4.29
CA GLY A 235 -16.77 -12.12 3.79
C GLY A 235 -15.61 -11.18 3.45
N TYR A 236 -14.80 -11.62 2.50
CA TYR A 236 -13.64 -10.87 2.04
C TYR A 236 -13.99 -10.17 0.74
N LEU A 237 -13.53 -8.93 0.62
CA LEU A 237 -13.86 -8.07 -0.49
C LEU A 237 -12.62 -7.28 -0.90
N ASN A 238 -12.38 -7.22 -2.21
CA ASN A 238 -11.43 -6.30 -2.80
C ASN A 238 -12.11 -5.52 -3.92
N THR A 239 -11.66 -4.30 -4.14
CA THR A 239 -12.29 -3.33 -5.03
C THR A 239 -11.24 -2.64 -5.88
N SER A 240 -11.63 -2.26 -7.09
CA SER A 240 -10.79 -1.47 -7.97
C SER A 240 -11.66 -0.64 -8.90
N VAL A 241 -11.41 0.66 -8.93
CA VAL A 241 -12.02 1.57 -9.90
C VAL A 241 -11.09 1.70 -11.09
N SER A 242 -11.66 1.63 -12.30
CA SER A 242 -10.89 1.81 -13.52
C SER A 242 -10.30 3.21 -13.61
N ALA A 243 -9.13 3.38 -14.24
CA ALA A 243 -8.50 4.69 -14.44
C ALA A 243 -9.40 5.72 -15.15
N SER A 244 -10.37 5.28 -15.95
CA SER A 244 -11.36 6.17 -16.59
C SER A 244 -12.51 6.58 -15.67
N GLY A 245 -12.59 6.04 -14.46
CA GLY A 245 -13.68 6.23 -13.51
C GLY A 245 -15.01 5.53 -13.88
N ASN A 246 -15.10 4.86 -15.04
CA ASN A 246 -16.38 4.36 -15.53
C ASN A 246 -16.77 2.99 -14.98
N PHE A 247 -15.81 2.21 -14.50
CA PHE A 247 -16.04 0.84 -14.06
C PHE A 247 -15.53 0.60 -12.64
N LEU A 248 -16.31 -0.17 -11.88
CA LEU A 248 -15.95 -0.69 -10.57
C LEU A 248 -15.91 -2.22 -10.65
N ALA A 249 -14.75 -2.80 -10.38
CA ALA A 249 -14.60 -4.24 -10.18
C ALA A 249 -14.72 -4.56 -8.69
N ILE A 250 -15.56 -5.53 -8.36
CA ILE A 250 -15.73 -6.08 -7.02
C ILE A 250 -15.36 -7.56 -7.05
N ASP A 251 -14.33 -7.92 -6.31
CA ASP A 251 -13.89 -9.29 -6.08
C ASP A 251 -14.31 -9.75 -4.69
N GLN A 252 -15.32 -10.62 -4.63
CA GLN A 252 -15.86 -11.12 -3.37
C GLN A 252 -15.52 -12.59 -3.16
N ILE A 253 -15.21 -12.93 -1.92
CA ILE A 253 -14.96 -14.29 -1.46
C ILE A 253 -15.88 -14.58 -0.27
N ASP A 254 -16.55 -15.72 -0.29
CA ASP A 254 -17.45 -16.14 0.78
C ASP A 254 -16.69 -16.43 2.10
N PRO A 255 -17.37 -16.44 3.26
CA PRO A 255 -16.74 -16.65 4.56
C PRO A 255 -15.83 -17.90 4.66
N PRO A 256 -16.18 -19.07 4.07
CA PRO A 256 -15.31 -20.25 4.06
C PRO A 256 -14.19 -20.21 3.00
N MET A 257 -14.11 -19.17 2.18
CA MET A 257 -13.18 -19.01 1.05
C MET A 257 -13.26 -20.12 0.00
N LYS A 258 -14.46 -20.66 -0.23
CA LYS A 258 -14.72 -21.72 -1.21
C LYS A 258 -15.28 -21.17 -2.52
N ASN A 259 -15.93 -20.02 -2.48
CA ASN A 259 -16.55 -19.39 -3.64
C ASN A 259 -16.01 -17.98 -3.80
N ARG A 260 -15.47 -17.71 -4.99
CA ARG A 260 -15.01 -16.37 -5.40
C ARG A 260 -15.82 -15.93 -6.61
N LYS A 261 -16.28 -14.67 -6.61
CA LYS A 261 -16.98 -14.07 -7.73
C LYS A 261 -16.44 -12.66 -7.97
N ILE A 262 -16.06 -12.38 -9.21
CA ILE A 262 -15.68 -11.05 -9.66
C ILE A 262 -16.85 -10.48 -10.47
N THR A 263 -17.30 -9.29 -10.11
CA THR A 263 -18.38 -8.57 -10.81
C THR A 263 -17.86 -7.20 -11.20
N VAL A 264 -18.11 -6.78 -12.45
CA VAL A 264 -17.74 -5.45 -12.94
C VAL A 264 -19.02 -4.67 -13.20
N TYR A 265 -19.12 -3.49 -12.61
CA TYR A 265 -20.25 -2.58 -12.74
C TYR A 265 -19.85 -1.37 -13.59
N ASN A 266 -20.80 -0.86 -14.38
CA ASN A 266 -20.68 0.47 -14.98
C ASN A 266 -21.25 1.49 -13.98
N VAL A 267 -20.39 2.38 -13.47
CA VAL A 267 -20.72 3.32 -12.40
C VAL A 267 -21.70 4.41 -12.86
N ASN A 268 -21.76 4.68 -14.17
CA ASN A 268 -22.68 5.66 -14.72
C ASN A 268 -24.13 5.17 -14.76
N THR A 269 -24.35 3.85 -14.64
CA THR A 269 -25.68 3.22 -14.62
C THR A 269 -26.10 2.73 -13.25
N LEU A 270 -25.23 2.91 -12.25
CA LEU A 270 -25.53 2.71 -10.83
C LEU A 270 -26.19 3.95 -10.26
#